data_AF-A0A1G2PCU7-F1
#
_entry.id   AF-A0A1G2PCU7-F1
#
_cell.length_a   1.000
_cell.length_b   1.000
_cell.length_c   1.000
_cell.angle_alpha   90.00
_cell.angle_beta   90.00
_cell.angle_gamma   90.00
#
_symmetry.space_group_name_H-M   'P 1'
#
loop_
_entity.id
_entity.type
_entity.pdbx_description
1 polymer ?
#
loop_
_entity_poly.entity_id
_entity_poly.type
_entity_poly.pdbx_seq_one_letter_code
_entity_poly.pdbx_strand_id
1 'polypeptide(L)'
;MKTVIVSIFALSVGVFAFAYTANAAVPSDYGLVEGDIVSSSGSDDPDIYIVNEYGYKRLFLNPTIFNFYGHLKWDNVRSIAASTRDAFPTSGFFRNCEANDPKVYGVEVTAEDGGTLHWVNVTGEQALTEDPDFFKKTFCVNSAEFNWYAKSADYTSVSQVPKYDRNTSSVLTDKYLMAFHACDPNTTTCTDPRNHKTYIAQSSDGASWQTIPNYMTFNGSVPDLIRRGNTLYVFNPGTVRRYDLLTGAWSDSSAVNLTITKSDGTQELFVDPSPTLDENDKIVLFYLVGSAPGTGDPASCPIGQSTCMKYFRSASEVTGSDGTSFTADSGDRATVFLDGSTIITASDPDIFRDASQYVLYISLGPSVQVYTSTSLRGSFTKVSSLLNGMLSSNFGGIPAGHYDAATGKYWTYVHTQEGGKSVIRLAVHSNLNSSLTASQFITTVSGSGIGLGASYHVESPGFALNVP
;
A
#
# COMPACT_ATOMS: atom_id res chain seq x y z
N MET A 1 -57.51 10.81 -30.36
CA MET A 1 -56.09 10.53 -30.65
C MET A 1 -55.54 9.70 -29.52
N LYS A 2 -54.88 8.58 -29.84
CA LYS A 2 -54.42 7.57 -28.89
C LYS A 2 -53.23 8.08 -28.08
N THR A 3 -53.31 7.99 -26.76
CA THR A 3 -52.18 8.18 -25.85
C THR A 3 -51.22 7.01 -26.00
N VAL A 4 -50.01 7.27 -26.46
CA VAL A 4 -48.92 6.28 -26.53
C VAL A 4 -48.10 6.42 -25.27
N ILE A 5 -48.25 5.47 -24.35
CA ILE A 5 -47.35 5.28 -23.22
C ILE A 5 -46.13 4.54 -23.77
N VAL A 6 -44.99 5.22 -23.82
CA VAL A 6 -43.70 4.59 -24.14
C VAL A 6 -43.14 4.03 -22.83
N SER A 7 -43.34 2.74 -22.60
CA SER A 7 -42.63 2.00 -21.55
C SER A 7 -41.18 1.78 -22.00
N ILE A 8 -40.25 2.50 -21.37
CA ILE A 8 -38.81 2.24 -21.51
C ILE A 8 -38.49 1.02 -20.64
N PHE A 9 -38.33 -0.14 -21.27
CA PHE A 9 -37.70 -1.29 -20.64
C PHE A 9 -36.21 -0.96 -20.45
N ALA A 10 -35.81 -0.65 -19.22
CA ALA A 10 -34.41 -0.62 -18.85
C ALA A 10 -33.88 -2.06 -18.89
N LEU A 11 -33.08 -2.36 -19.92
CA LEU A 11 -32.34 -3.61 -19.99
C LEU A 11 -31.22 -3.53 -18.94
N SER A 12 -31.47 -4.06 -17.74
CA SER A 12 -30.44 -4.26 -16.74
C SER A 12 -29.46 -5.31 -17.26
N VAL A 13 -28.37 -4.86 -17.88
CA VAL A 13 -27.20 -5.71 -18.10
C VAL A 13 -26.60 -5.94 -16.72
N GLY A 14 -27.03 -7.02 -16.07
CA GLY A 14 -26.38 -7.52 -14.87
C GLY A 14 -24.93 -7.81 -15.22
N VAL A 15 -24.03 -6.95 -14.74
CA VAL A 15 -22.61 -7.27 -14.70
C VAL A 15 -22.49 -8.41 -13.71
N PHE A 16 -22.41 -9.65 -14.22
CA PHE A 16 -21.92 -10.77 -13.44
C PHE A 16 -20.49 -10.42 -13.07
N ALA A 17 -20.28 -10.01 -11.82
CA ALA A 17 -18.98 -10.00 -11.21
C ALA A 17 -18.50 -11.46 -11.17
N PHE A 18 -17.68 -11.85 -12.15
CA PHE A 18 -16.86 -13.04 -11.99
C PHE A 18 -15.85 -12.70 -10.90
N ALA A 19 -16.13 -13.15 -9.67
CA ALA A 19 -15.09 -13.30 -8.67
C ALA A 19 -14.03 -14.22 -9.28
N TYR A 20 -12.88 -13.66 -9.67
CA TYR A 20 -11.70 -14.47 -9.92
C TYR A 20 -11.25 -14.99 -8.56
N THR A 21 -11.76 -16.16 -8.17
CA THR A 21 -11.08 -16.99 -7.19
C THR A 21 -9.75 -17.37 -7.84
N ALA A 22 -8.63 -16.93 -7.27
CA ALA A 22 -7.34 -17.51 -7.63
C ALA A 22 -7.45 -19.00 -7.30
N ASN A 23 -7.64 -19.83 -8.33
CA ASN A 23 -7.69 -21.27 -8.13
C ASN A 23 -6.32 -21.71 -7.61
N ALA A 24 -6.30 -22.49 -6.53
CA ALA A 24 -5.08 -23.12 -6.04
C ALA A 24 -4.39 -23.89 -7.18
N ALA A 25 -3.06 -23.83 -7.21
CA ALA A 25 -2.25 -24.47 -8.25
C ALA A 25 -2.56 -25.97 -8.32
N VAL A 26 -2.71 -26.52 -9.53
CA VAL A 26 -2.91 -27.97 -9.68
C VAL A 26 -1.57 -28.67 -9.48
N PRO A 27 -1.40 -29.57 -8.49
CA PRO A 27 -0.10 -30.20 -8.20
C PRO A 27 0.56 -30.85 -9.42
N SER A 28 -0.23 -31.48 -10.29
CA SER A 28 0.27 -32.16 -11.49
C SER A 28 0.93 -31.23 -12.50
N ASP A 29 0.56 -29.94 -12.53
CA ASP A 29 1.18 -28.94 -13.42
C ASP A 29 2.66 -28.70 -13.05
N TYR A 30 3.03 -29.04 -11.82
CA TYR A 30 4.38 -28.95 -11.28
C TYR A 30 5.04 -30.33 -11.11
N GLY A 31 4.42 -31.39 -11.64
CA GLY A 31 4.88 -32.77 -11.47
C GLY A 31 4.84 -33.25 -10.01
N LEU A 32 3.92 -32.69 -9.21
CA LEU A 32 3.63 -33.09 -7.84
C LEU A 32 2.31 -33.86 -7.75
N VAL A 33 2.15 -34.66 -6.70
CA VAL A 33 0.92 -35.40 -6.37
C VAL A 33 0.54 -35.22 -4.90
N GLU A 34 -0.68 -35.61 -4.52
CA GLU A 34 -1.13 -35.67 -3.12
C GLU A 34 -0.11 -36.38 -2.24
N GLY A 35 0.24 -35.76 -1.12
CA GLY A 35 1.16 -36.30 -0.13
C GLY A 35 2.64 -36.11 -0.47
N ASP A 36 2.98 -35.50 -1.61
CA ASP A 36 4.37 -35.17 -1.91
C ASP A 36 4.95 -34.23 -0.85
N ILE A 37 6.13 -34.59 -0.37
CA ILE A 37 6.89 -33.82 0.60
C ILE A 37 7.89 -32.97 -0.17
N VAL A 38 7.91 -31.67 0.09
CA VAL A 38 8.71 -30.71 -0.68
C VAL A 38 9.52 -29.79 0.22
N SER A 39 10.70 -29.41 -0.25
CA SER A 39 11.53 -28.32 0.26
C SER A 39 12.00 -27.43 -0.89
N SER A 40 12.45 -26.21 -0.59
CA SER A 40 12.86 -25.25 -1.63
C SER A 40 14.37 -25.28 -1.89
N SER A 41 14.77 -25.75 -3.08
CA SER A 41 16.15 -25.59 -3.58
C SER A 41 16.48 -24.15 -3.90
N GLY A 42 17.71 -23.72 -3.58
CA GLY A 42 18.20 -22.40 -3.94
C GLY A 42 17.62 -21.26 -3.09
N SER A 43 17.03 -21.59 -1.94
CA SER A 43 16.62 -20.63 -0.90
C SER A 43 17.24 -21.00 0.45
N ASP A 44 17.37 -20.02 1.34
CA ASP A 44 17.77 -20.22 2.74
C ASP A 44 16.61 -20.69 3.64
N ASP A 45 15.52 -21.19 3.04
CA ASP A 45 14.36 -21.75 3.71
C ASP A 45 14.55 -23.26 3.98
N PRO A 46 14.82 -23.69 5.23
CA PRO A 46 14.90 -25.11 5.60
C PRO A 46 13.54 -25.81 5.82
N ASP A 47 12.40 -25.19 5.49
CA ASP A 47 11.08 -25.74 5.80
C ASP A 47 10.74 -26.87 4.86
N ILE A 48 9.95 -27.79 5.43
CA ILE A 48 9.40 -28.92 4.71
C ILE A 48 7.89 -28.80 4.73
N TYR A 49 7.31 -29.03 3.57
CA TYR A 49 5.87 -28.99 3.38
C TYR A 49 5.35 -30.32 2.84
N ILE A 50 4.08 -30.64 3.11
CA ILE A 50 3.33 -31.69 2.42
C ILE A 50 2.23 -31.04 1.57
N VAL A 51 2.13 -31.43 0.30
CA VAL A 51 1.17 -30.88 -0.68
C VAL A 51 -0.06 -31.77 -0.77
N ASN A 52 -1.24 -31.16 -0.92
CA ASN A 52 -2.49 -31.88 -1.18
C ASN A 52 -3.01 -31.72 -2.62
N GLU A 53 -3.99 -32.54 -3.01
CA GLU A 53 -4.60 -32.62 -4.33
C GLU A 53 -5.33 -31.33 -4.73
N TYR A 54 -5.75 -30.54 -3.73
CA TYR A 54 -6.45 -29.28 -3.91
C TYR A 54 -5.51 -28.10 -4.10
N GLY A 55 -4.19 -28.30 -4.13
CA GLY A 55 -3.22 -27.24 -4.39
C GLY A 55 -2.83 -26.42 -3.16
N TYR A 56 -3.00 -26.96 -1.96
CA TYR A 56 -2.50 -26.36 -0.72
C TYR A 56 -1.29 -27.15 -0.20
N LYS A 57 -0.49 -26.49 0.64
CA LYS A 57 0.60 -27.14 1.36
C LYS A 57 0.45 -26.95 2.86
N ARG A 58 0.97 -27.87 3.65
CA ARG A 58 1.09 -27.74 5.11
C ARG A 58 2.54 -27.79 5.53
N LEU A 59 2.94 -26.88 6.41
CA LEU A 59 4.25 -26.85 7.03
C LEU A 59 4.42 -27.97 8.08
N PHE A 60 5.56 -28.66 8.06
CA PHE A 60 6.08 -29.38 9.22
C PHE A 60 6.94 -28.42 10.05
N LEU A 61 6.33 -27.81 11.08
CA LEU A 61 6.93 -26.69 11.81
C LEU A 61 8.25 -27.03 12.51
N ASN A 62 8.46 -28.31 12.84
CA ASN A 62 9.70 -28.77 13.48
C ASN A 62 10.03 -30.20 13.00
N PRO A 63 11.32 -30.59 12.91
CA PRO A 63 11.72 -31.95 12.55
C PRO A 63 11.11 -33.06 13.42
N THR A 64 10.83 -32.78 14.69
CA THR A 64 10.13 -33.68 15.62
C THR A 64 8.73 -34.02 15.12
N ILE A 65 8.02 -33.01 14.60
CA ILE A 65 6.67 -33.20 14.04
C ILE A 65 6.72 -34.10 12.82
N PHE A 66 7.69 -33.88 11.93
CA PHE A 66 7.91 -34.77 10.78
C PHE A 66 8.10 -36.22 11.22
N ASN A 67 8.91 -36.44 12.26
CA ASN A 67 9.19 -37.77 12.81
C ASN A 67 8.00 -38.43 13.54
N PHE A 68 6.92 -37.71 13.85
CA PHE A 68 5.69 -38.34 14.33
C PHE A 68 4.99 -39.19 13.26
N TYR A 69 5.32 -38.99 11.99
CA TYR A 69 4.75 -39.73 10.88
C TYR A 69 5.71 -40.81 10.40
N GLY A 70 5.67 -41.99 11.02
CA GLY A 70 6.61 -43.08 10.72
C GLY A 70 6.59 -43.61 9.28
N HIS A 71 5.57 -43.26 8.49
CA HIS A 71 5.49 -43.57 7.06
C HIS A 71 6.20 -42.54 6.16
N LEU A 72 6.46 -41.33 6.67
CA LEU A 72 7.22 -40.29 5.95
C LEU A 72 8.71 -40.53 6.13
N LYS A 73 9.49 -40.22 5.10
CA LYS A 73 10.96 -40.37 5.10
C LYS A 73 11.61 -39.13 4.56
N TRP A 74 12.70 -38.70 5.21
CA TRP A 74 13.50 -37.54 4.79
C TRP A 74 14.05 -37.70 3.36
N ASP A 75 14.40 -38.94 2.96
CA ASP A 75 14.86 -39.24 1.61
C ASP A 75 13.79 -39.02 0.52
N ASN A 76 12.51 -38.92 0.91
CA ASN A 76 11.40 -38.64 -0.01
C ASN A 76 11.13 -37.13 -0.16
N VAL A 77 11.86 -36.27 0.56
CA VAL A 77 11.69 -34.81 0.45
C VAL A 77 12.23 -34.37 -0.92
N ARG A 78 11.33 -33.87 -1.76
CA ARG A 78 11.65 -33.39 -3.10
C ARG A 78 12.11 -31.94 -3.03
N SER A 79 13.32 -31.69 -3.52
CA SER A 79 13.82 -30.34 -3.71
C SER A 79 13.17 -29.72 -4.95
N ILE A 80 12.40 -28.65 -4.78
CA ILE A 80 11.69 -27.93 -5.86
C ILE A 80 12.14 -26.46 -5.92
N ALA A 81 11.81 -25.74 -6.99
CA ALA A 81 12.07 -24.31 -7.06
C ALA A 81 11.19 -23.54 -6.05
N ALA A 82 11.71 -22.43 -5.48
CA ALA A 82 10.94 -21.56 -4.59
C ALA A 82 9.62 -21.08 -5.24
N SER A 83 9.65 -20.71 -6.53
CA SER A 83 8.46 -20.32 -7.27
C SER A 83 7.41 -21.44 -7.40
N THR A 84 7.84 -22.70 -7.44
CA THR A 84 6.94 -23.86 -7.40
C THR A 84 6.35 -24.03 -6.01
N ARG A 85 7.16 -23.93 -4.95
CA ARG A 85 6.69 -23.99 -3.56
C ARG A 85 5.63 -22.89 -3.31
N ASP A 86 5.86 -21.70 -3.82
CA ASP A 86 5.02 -20.51 -3.57
C ASP A 86 3.72 -20.50 -4.39
N ALA A 87 3.61 -21.37 -5.40
CA ALA A 87 2.36 -21.58 -6.12
C ALA A 87 1.28 -22.28 -5.26
N PHE A 88 1.68 -22.97 -4.19
CA PHE A 88 0.79 -23.65 -3.24
C PHE A 88 0.65 -22.83 -1.95
N PRO A 89 -0.52 -22.27 -1.63
CA PRO A 89 -0.73 -21.54 -0.38
C PRO A 89 -0.55 -22.45 0.84
N THR A 90 0.14 -21.96 1.88
CA THR A 90 0.26 -22.69 3.14
C THR A 90 -1.04 -22.64 3.92
N SER A 91 -1.55 -23.80 4.34
CA SER A 91 -2.70 -23.89 5.23
C SER A 91 -2.29 -23.99 6.69
N GLY A 92 -2.97 -23.21 7.53
CA GLY A 92 -2.93 -23.31 8.99
C GLY A 92 -4.10 -24.08 9.61
N PHE A 93 -4.91 -24.80 8.82
CA PHE A 93 -6.13 -25.48 9.31
C PHE A 93 -5.90 -26.96 9.56
N PHE A 94 -5.91 -27.39 10.82
CA PHE A 94 -5.60 -28.77 11.23
C PHE A 94 -6.82 -29.45 11.86
N ARG A 95 -6.96 -30.74 11.59
CA ARG A 95 -7.94 -31.63 12.24
C ARG A 95 -7.25 -32.89 12.74
N ASN A 96 -7.47 -33.26 14.01
CA ASN A 96 -6.99 -34.53 14.52
C ASN A 96 -7.86 -35.67 13.96
N CYS A 97 -7.40 -36.27 12.87
CA CYS A 97 -8.17 -37.29 12.16
C CYS A 97 -8.07 -38.68 12.81
N GLU A 98 -7.01 -38.96 13.58
CA GLU A 98 -6.90 -40.22 14.33
C GLU A 98 -7.92 -40.32 15.47
N ALA A 99 -8.21 -39.20 16.13
CA ALA A 99 -9.25 -39.11 17.14
C ALA A 99 -10.66 -38.94 16.54
N ASN A 100 -10.77 -38.79 15.21
CA ASN A 100 -11.99 -38.37 14.51
C ASN A 100 -12.61 -37.11 15.13
N ASP A 101 -11.79 -36.14 15.54
CA ASP A 101 -12.24 -34.92 16.19
C ASP A 101 -13.10 -34.12 15.21
N PRO A 102 -14.34 -33.71 15.55
CA PRO A 102 -15.15 -32.86 14.67
C PRO A 102 -14.61 -31.42 14.56
N LYS A 103 -13.69 -31.00 15.44
CA LYS A 103 -13.16 -29.63 15.46
C LYS A 103 -12.02 -29.44 14.47
N VAL A 104 -11.98 -28.24 13.90
CA VAL A 104 -10.85 -27.74 13.11
C VAL A 104 -10.16 -26.65 13.92
N TYR A 105 -8.84 -26.69 13.94
CA TYR A 105 -7.99 -25.78 14.68
C TYR A 105 -7.17 -24.92 13.71
N GLY A 106 -7.02 -23.65 14.04
CA GLY A 106 -6.06 -22.75 13.41
C GLY A 106 -4.71 -22.83 14.12
N VAL A 107 -3.63 -22.91 13.35
CA VAL A 107 -2.26 -22.84 13.87
C VAL A 107 -1.80 -21.40 13.87
N GLU A 108 -1.40 -20.90 15.04
CA GLU A 108 -0.58 -19.71 15.18
C GLU A 108 0.87 -20.14 15.36
N VAL A 109 1.76 -19.78 14.42
CA VAL A 109 3.19 -19.99 14.59
C VAL A 109 3.74 -18.84 15.45
N THR A 110 4.28 -19.18 16.62
CA THR A 110 4.69 -18.23 17.66
C THR A 110 6.20 -18.06 17.76
N ALA A 111 6.98 -18.96 17.16
CA ALA A 111 8.43 -18.92 17.01
C ALA A 111 8.86 -19.85 15.85
N GLU A 112 10.14 -19.82 15.47
CA GLU A 112 10.72 -20.65 14.39
C GLU A 112 10.27 -22.13 14.44
N ASP A 113 10.31 -22.71 15.63
CA ASP A 113 9.97 -24.10 15.92
C ASP A 113 8.81 -24.19 16.93
N GLY A 114 7.94 -23.18 16.99
CA GLY A 114 6.93 -23.03 18.04
C GLY A 114 5.58 -22.63 17.50
N GLY A 115 4.51 -23.26 17.98
CA GLY A 115 3.16 -22.92 17.58
C GLY A 115 2.09 -23.30 18.59
N THR A 116 0.91 -22.74 18.39
CA THR A 116 -0.26 -22.91 19.25
C THR A 116 -1.49 -23.20 18.40
N LEU A 117 -2.38 -24.05 18.90
CA LEU A 117 -3.67 -24.34 18.28
C LEU A 117 -4.80 -23.55 18.93
N HIS A 118 -5.63 -22.97 18.09
CA HIS A 118 -6.86 -22.26 18.45
C HIS A 118 -8.03 -23.00 17.83
N TRP A 119 -9.03 -23.39 18.63
CA TRP A 119 -10.22 -23.97 18.03
C TRP A 119 -10.93 -22.89 17.21
N VAL A 120 -11.18 -23.14 15.93
CA VAL A 120 -12.01 -22.27 15.09
C VAL A 120 -13.47 -22.59 15.41
N ASN A 121 -14.00 -21.91 16.41
CA ASN A 121 -15.33 -22.12 16.98
C ASN A 121 -16.39 -21.43 16.11
N VAL A 122 -16.55 -21.95 14.90
CA VAL A 122 -17.57 -21.55 13.91
C VAL A 122 -18.37 -22.78 13.48
N THR A 123 -19.57 -22.57 12.95
CA THR A 123 -20.31 -23.66 12.29
C THR A 123 -19.68 -23.99 10.95
N GLY A 124 -19.86 -25.21 10.43
CA GLY A 124 -19.37 -25.57 9.10
C GLY A 124 -19.96 -24.70 7.97
N GLU A 125 -21.20 -24.23 8.16
CA GLU A 125 -21.88 -23.34 7.21
C GLU A 125 -21.29 -21.92 7.23
N GLN A 126 -20.98 -21.41 8.43
CA GLN A 126 -20.23 -20.16 8.57
C GLN A 126 -18.82 -20.29 7.98
N ALA A 127 -18.13 -21.40 8.26
CA ALA A 127 -16.79 -21.65 7.73
C ALA A 127 -16.75 -21.62 6.20
N LEU A 128 -17.72 -22.27 5.54
CA LEU A 128 -17.85 -22.27 4.07
C LEU A 128 -18.28 -20.91 3.50
N THR A 129 -19.00 -20.10 4.29
CA THR A 129 -19.38 -18.74 3.90
C THR A 129 -18.17 -17.80 3.95
N GLU A 130 -17.35 -17.92 4.99
CA GLU A 130 -16.13 -17.12 5.16
C GLU A 130 -15.00 -17.60 4.24
N ASP A 131 -14.93 -18.90 3.97
CA ASP A 131 -13.96 -19.50 3.07
C ASP A 131 -14.54 -20.75 2.37
N PRO A 132 -14.91 -20.65 1.08
CA PRO A 132 -15.47 -21.78 0.33
C PRO A 132 -14.55 -23.00 0.22
N ASP A 133 -13.24 -22.83 0.41
CA ASP A 133 -12.24 -23.88 0.35
C ASP A 133 -11.81 -24.38 1.75
N PHE A 134 -12.49 -23.95 2.81
CA PHE A 134 -12.18 -24.29 4.21
C PHE A 134 -11.82 -25.77 4.42
N PHE A 135 -12.65 -26.69 3.91
CA PHE A 135 -12.39 -28.12 4.05
C PHE A 135 -11.29 -28.63 3.12
N LYS A 136 -11.11 -28.04 1.93
CA LYS A 136 -10.05 -28.43 0.99
C LYS A 136 -8.65 -28.08 1.50
N LYS A 137 -8.55 -27.00 2.27
CA LYS A 137 -7.32 -26.59 2.94
C LYS A 137 -7.17 -27.18 4.34
N THR A 138 -8.12 -27.94 4.87
CA THR A 138 -7.98 -28.57 6.19
C THR A 138 -7.14 -29.83 6.09
N PHE A 139 -6.00 -29.87 6.77
CA PHE A 139 -5.11 -31.02 6.79
C PHE A 139 -5.40 -31.93 7.99
N CYS A 140 -5.39 -33.23 7.72
CA CYS A 140 -5.38 -34.24 8.78
C CYS A 140 -4.01 -34.28 9.45
N VAL A 141 -4.00 -34.18 10.78
CA VAL A 141 -2.82 -34.43 11.61
C VAL A 141 -3.06 -35.63 12.53
N ASN A 142 -1.98 -36.27 12.93
CA ASN A 142 -2.05 -37.36 13.91
C ASN A 142 -2.15 -36.82 15.35
N SER A 143 -2.44 -37.72 16.29
CA SER A 143 -2.62 -37.36 17.70
C SER A 143 -1.32 -36.87 18.35
N ALA A 144 -0.16 -37.33 17.87
CA ALA A 144 1.14 -36.91 18.41
C ALA A 144 1.46 -35.44 18.07
N GLU A 145 1.30 -35.05 16.80
CA GLU A 145 1.41 -33.65 16.36
C GLU A 145 0.36 -32.78 17.06
N PHE A 146 -0.90 -33.23 17.05
CA PHE A 146 -1.97 -32.47 17.71
C PHE A 146 -1.64 -32.21 19.19
N ASN A 147 -1.15 -33.21 19.92
CA ASN A 147 -0.81 -33.09 21.34
C ASN A 147 0.47 -32.30 21.60
N TRP A 148 1.37 -32.19 20.62
CA TRP A 148 2.60 -31.42 20.73
C TRP A 148 2.33 -29.91 20.83
N TYR A 149 1.34 -29.40 20.09
CA TYR A 149 0.97 -27.99 20.15
C TYR A 149 0.30 -27.61 21.48
N ALA A 150 0.65 -26.43 22.02
CA ALA A 150 -0.14 -25.80 23.07
C ALA A 150 -1.54 -25.42 22.54
N LYS A 151 -2.53 -25.29 23.43
CA LYS A 151 -3.89 -24.83 23.07
C LYS A 151 -4.12 -23.48 23.71
N SER A 152 -4.73 -22.55 22.97
CA SER A 152 -5.03 -21.20 23.42
C SER A 152 -6.51 -20.88 23.20
N ALA A 153 -6.89 -19.62 23.42
CA ALA A 153 -8.25 -19.13 23.29
C ALA A 153 -8.82 -19.41 21.88
N ASP A 154 -10.11 -19.71 21.84
CA ASP A 154 -10.81 -20.03 20.59
C ASP A 154 -10.83 -18.81 19.63
N TYR A 155 -10.82 -19.12 18.34
CA TYR A 155 -11.18 -18.17 17.29
C TYR A 155 -12.67 -18.26 16.98
N THR A 156 -13.25 -17.12 16.64
CA THR A 156 -14.69 -16.95 16.33
C THR A 156 -14.96 -16.72 14.83
N SER A 157 -13.90 -16.67 14.01
CA SER A 157 -13.95 -16.54 12.54
C SER A 157 -12.76 -17.27 11.92
N VAL A 158 -12.96 -17.82 10.72
CA VAL A 158 -11.93 -18.42 9.86
C VAL A 158 -10.83 -17.41 9.53
N SER A 159 -11.18 -16.13 9.38
CA SER A 159 -10.24 -15.05 9.06
C SER A 159 -9.20 -14.78 10.15
N GLN A 160 -9.45 -15.24 11.38
CA GLN A 160 -8.51 -15.10 12.50
C GLN A 160 -7.35 -16.09 12.43
N VAL A 161 -7.43 -17.15 11.60
CA VAL A 161 -6.32 -18.10 11.44
C VAL A 161 -5.20 -17.41 10.66
N PRO A 162 -4.01 -17.23 11.26
CA PRO A 162 -2.90 -16.59 10.57
C PRO A 162 -2.49 -17.38 9.32
N LYS A 163 -2.11 -16.67 8.26
CA LYS A 163 -1.47 -17.30 7.10
C LYS A 163 0.02 -17.41 7.39
N TYR A 164 0.53 -18.64 7.46
CA TYR A 164 1.97 -18.86 7.58
C TYR A 164 2.67 -18.63 6.25
N ASP A 165 3.66 -17.75 6.24
CA ASP A 165 4.67 -17.64 5.20
C ASP A 165 6.01 -17.41 5.90
N ARG A 166 7.00 -18.27 5.66
CA ARG A 166 8.33 -18.14 6.29
C ARG A 166 8.96 -16.77 6.01
N ASN A 167 8.55 -16.09 4.95
CA ASN A 167 9.05 -14.76 4.61
C ASN A 167 8.39 -13.62 5.40
N THR A 168 7.49 -13.87 6.36
CA THR A 168 6.97 -12.80 7.24
C THR A 168 7.96 -12.45 8.36
N SER A 169 9.18 -12.07 7.99
CA SER A 169 9.67 -10.80 8.53
C SER A 169 8.82 -9.73 7.86
N SER A 170 8.18 -8.84 8.62
CA SER A 170 7.50 -7.68 8.02
C SER A 170 8.42 -7.07 6.98
N VAL A 171 8.14 -7.20 5.69
CA VAL A 171 9.10 -6.78 4.63
C VAL A 171 9.38 -5.27 4.69
N LEU A 172 8.54 -4.53 5.42
CA LEU A 172 8.68 -3.14 5.80
C LEU A 172 9.24 -3.06 7.24
N THR A 173 10.53 -3.30 7.42
CA THR A 173 11.19 -3.19 8.74
C THR A 173 11.83 -1.83 8.98
N ASP A 174 12.23 -1.12 7.93
CA ASP A 174 13.00 0.10 8.11
C ASP A 174 12.12 1.27 8.60
N LYS A 175 12.76 2.24 9.27
CA LYS A 175 12.12 3.37 9.95
C LYS A 175 11.32 4.28 9.03
N TYR A 176 11.75 4.43 7.78
CA TYR A 176 11.17 5.37 6.83
C TYR A 176 10.64 4.64 5.61
N LEU A 177 9.48 5.05 5.13
CA LEU A 177 8.83 4.53 3.94
C LEU A 177 8.65 5.64 2.93
N MET A 178 8.74 5.29 1.65
CA MET A 178 8.44 6.18 0.54
C MET A 178 7.57 5.45 -0.46
N ALA A 179 6.43 6.04 -0.81
CA ALA A 179 5.73 5.68 -2.03
C ALA A 179 6.22 6.58 -3.16
N PHE A 180 6.30 6.03 -4.37
CA PHE A 180 6.60 6.79 -5.57
C PHE A 180 6.00 6.05 -6.75
N HIS A 181 5.78 6.74 -7.87
CA HIS A 181 5.47 6.03 -9.11
C HIS A 181 6.71 5.93 -9.99
N ALA A 182 6.76 4.88 -10.81
CA ALA A 182 7.79 4.73 -11.80
C ALA A 182 7.24 4.22 -13.12
N CYS A 183 7.95 4.53 -14.20
CA CYS A 183 7.59 4.16 -15.56
C CYS A 183 8.84 3.99 -16.44
N ASP A 184 8.83 2.97 -17.30
CA ASP A 184 9.89 2.75 -18.28
C ASP A 184 9.45 3.22 -19.68
N PRO A 185 9.99 4.34 -20.20
CA PRO A 185 9.61 4.90 -21.49
C PRO A 185 9.99 3.97 -22.66
N ASN A 186 10.86 2.99 -22.43
CA ASN A 186 11.19 1.98 -23.45
C ASN A 186 10.05 0.97 -23.66
N THR A 187 9.14 0.84 -22.71
CA THR A 187 8.07 -0.17 -22.74
C THR A 187 6.67 0.43 -22.79
N THR A 188 6.50 1.69 -22.39
CA THR A 188 5.20 2.34 -22.34
C THR A 188 5.31 3.87 -22.43
N THR A 189 4.17 4.57 -22.51
CA THR A 189 4.11 6.03 -22.57
C THR A 189 4.00 6.62 -21.17
N CYS A 190 5.11 7.12 -20.62
CA CYS A 190 5.19 7.67 -19.26
C CYS A 190 4.54 9.04 -19.06
N THR A 191 4.03 9.68 -20.11
CA THR A 191 3.20 10.89 -19.96
C THR A 191 1.72 10.55 -19.71
N ASP A 192 1.34 9.27 -19.84
CA ASP A 192 -0.01 8.81 -19.56
C ASP A 192 -0.03 8.14 -18.17
N PRO A 193 -0.68 8.76 -17.16
CA PRO A 193 -0.66 8.27 -15.78
C PRO A 193 -1.29 6.88 -15.61
N ARG A 194 -2.05 6.39 -16.60
CA ARG A 194 -2.61 5.03 -16.60
C ARG A 194 -1.54 3.95 -16.76
N ASN A 195 -0.37 4.31 -17.28
CA ASN A 195 0.77 3.41 -17.47
C ASN A 195 1.71 3.36 -16.26
N HIS A 196 1.48 4.21 -15.25
CA HIS A 196 2.32 4.28 -14.07
C HIS A 196 2.09 3.10 -13.14
N LYS A 197 3.16 2.74 -12.42
CA LYS A 197 3.11 1.78 -11.34
C LYS A 197 3.54 2.47 -10.06
N THR A 198 2.74 2.35 -9.01
CA THR A 198 3.13 2.71 -7.64
C THR A 198 4.12 1.68 -7.11
N TYR A 199 5.16 2.15 -6.42
CA TYR A 199 6.16 1.36 -5.71
C TYR A 199 6.23 1.84 -4.27
N ILE A 200 6.69 0.96 -3.38
CA ILE A 200 7.07 1.29 -2.01
C ILE A 200 8.55 0.96 -1.83
N ALA A 201 9.29 1.91 -1.28
CA ALA A 201 10.65 1.72 -0.82
C ALA A 201 10.73 1.97 0.68
N GLN A 202 11.76 1.42 1.30
CA GLN A 202 12.06 1.59 2.70
C GLN A 202 13.50 2.08 2.89
N SER A 203 13.76 2.76 4.01
CA SER A 203 15.05 3.32 4.34
C SER A 203 15.23 3.45 5.85
N SER A 204 16.44 3.16 6.34
CA SER A 204 16.79 3.35 7.75
C SER A 204 17.33 4.76 8.05
N ASP A 205 17.80 5.49 7.03
CA ASP A 205 18.48 6.79 7.15
C ASP A 205 17.77 7.93 6.39
N GLY A 206 16.76 7.62 5.57
CA GLY A 206 16.04 8.55 4.70
C GLY A 206 16.80 8.95 3.42
N ALA A 207 18.04 8.49 3.23
CA ALA A 207 18.88 8.87 2.09
C ALA A 207 19.27 7.69 1.19
N SER A 208 19.22 6.48 1.73
CA SER A 208 19.51 5.23 1.04
C SER A 208 18.23 4.41 0.99
N TRP A 209 17.65 4.26 -0.20
CA TRP A 209 16.36 3.60 -0.39
C TRP A 209 16.53 2.26 -1.07
N GLN A 210 15.68 1.31 -0.69
CA GLN A 210 15.55 0.00 -1.32
C GLN A 210 14.09 -0.29 -1.63
N THR A 211 13.79 -0.73 -2.85
CA THR A 211 12.47 -1.26 -3.18
C THR A 211 12.28 -2.59 -2.47
N ILE A 212 11.03 -2.91 -2.16
CA ILE A 212 10.66 -4.20 -1.59
C ILE A 212 10.37 -5.17 -2.73
N PRO A 213 11.14 -6.26 -2.88
CA PRO A 213 10.96 -7.19 -3.98
C PRO A 213 9.56 -7.83 -4.02
N ASN A 214 9.13 -8.19 -5.22
CA ASN A 214 8.01 -9.10 -5.53
C ASN A 214 6.57 -8.75 -5.08
N TYR A 215 6.29 -7.73 -4.24
CA TYR A 215 4.94 -7.65 -3.64
C TYR A 215 4.29 -6.27 -3.48
N MET A 216 4.97 -5.15 -3.77
CA MET A 216 4.39 -3.81 -3.49
C MET A 216 4.28 -2.92 -4.72
N THR A 217 3.98 -3.51 -5.89
CA THR A 217 3.69 -2.72 -7.08
C THR A 217 2.28 -2.95 -7.59
N PHE A 218 1.64 -1.87 -8.02
CA PHE A 218 0.30 -1.90 -8.59
C PHE A 218 0.08 -0.68 -9.48
N ASN A 219 -0.96 -0.70 -10.30
CA ASN A 219 -1.30 0.45 -11.15
C ASN A 219 -1.63 1.66 -10.27
N GLY A 220 -0.97 2.78 -10.54
CA GLY A 220 -1.16 4.00 -9.77
C GLY A 220 -0.15 5.07 -10.14
N SER A 221 -0.55 6.32 -9.97
CA SER A 221 0.25 7.53 -10.21
C SER A 221 0.10 8.47 -9.02
N VAL A 222 1.11 9.32 -8.77
CA VAL A 222 1.13 10.27 -7.64
C VAL A 222 0.69 9.61 -6.32
N PRO A 223 1.41 8.57 -5.86
CA PRO A 223 1.06 7.92 -4.62
C PRO A 223 1.55 8.71 -3.42
N ASP A 224 0.85 8.56 -2.30
CA ASP A 224 1.36 8.91 -0.99
C ASP A 224 0.91 7.85 0.03
N LEU A 225 1.49 7.83 1.22
CA LEU A 225 1.29 6.76 2.20
C LEU A 225 1.28 7.27 3.64
N ILE A 226 0.56 6.57 4.50
CA ILE A 226 0.59 6.79 5.94
C ILE A 226 0.42 5.46 6.68
N ARG A 227 1.12 5.30 7.80
CA ARG A 227 0.91 4.19 8.72
C ARG A 227 -0.03 4.63 9.84
N ARG A 228 -0.99 3.77 10.17
CA ARG A 228 -1.84 3.87 11.38
C ARG A 228 -1.90 2.50 12.04
N GLY A 229 -1.30 2.39 13.23
CA GLY A 229 -1.18 1.13 13.94
C GLY A 229 -0.38 0.10 13.12
N ASN A 230 -1.03 -1.02 12.80
CA ASN A 230 -0.43 -2.08 12.00
C ASN A 230 -0.79 -2.02 10.53
N THR A 231 -1.50 -0.98 10.10
CA THR A 231 -1.93 -0.84 8.71
C THR A 231 -1.14 0.28 8.03
N LEU A 232 -0.50 -0.05 6.92
CA LEU A 232 0.00 0.93 5.97
C LEU A 232 -1.08 1.21 4.91
N TYR A 233 -1.49 2.46 4.80
CA TYR A 233 -2.41 2.94 3.77
C TYR A 233 -1.60 3.57 2.65
N VAL A 234 -1.82 3.12 1.42
CA VAL A 234 -1.22 3.71 0.23
C VAL A 234 -2.32 4.29 -0.63
N PHE A 235 -2.29 5.60 -0.79
CA PHE A 235 -3.27 6.37 -1.52
C PHE A 235 -2.74 6.68 -2.93
N ASN A 236 -3.62 6.56 -3.91
CA ASN A 236 -3.47 7.12 -5.23
C ASN A 236 -4.70 8.01 -5.50
N PRO A 237 -4.71 8.89 -6.52
CA PRO A 237 -5.90 9.65 -6.89
C PRO A 237 -7.12 8.72 -7.03
N GLY A 238 -8.12 8.91 -6.16
CA GLY A 238 -9.36 8.14 -6.16
C GLY A 238 -9.32 6.76 -5.48
N THR A 239 -8.17 6.25 -5.03
CA THR A 239 -8.10 4.89 -4.48
C THR A 239 -7.15 4.73 -3.30
N VAL A 240 -7.39 3.72 -2.49
CA VAL A 240 -6.52 3.31 -1.37
C VAL A 240 -6.26 1.80 -1.44
N ARG A 241 -5.09 1.39 -0.95
CA ARG A 241 -4.79 0.00 -0.62
C ARG A 241 -4.23 -0.08 0.79
N ARG A 242 -4.62 -1.13 1.51
CA ARG A 242 -4.17 -1.40 2.88
C ARG A 242 -3.25 -2.60 2.91
N TYR A 243 -2.10 -2.41 3.54
CA TYR A 243 -1.13 -3.44 3.79
C TYR A 243 -1.03 -3.67 5.30
N ASP A 244 -1.24 -4.92 5.71
CA ASP A 244 -1.14 -5.32 7.10
C ASP A 244 0.32 -5.70 7.40
N LEU A 245 0.93 -4.89 8.26
CA LEU A 245 2.34 -5.01 8.66
C LEU A 245 2.60 -6.20 9.58
N LEU A 246 1.57 -6.76 10.23
CA LEU A 246 1.68 -7.98 11.02
C LEU A 246 1.71 -9.22 10.12
N THR A 247 0.76 -9.30 9.18
CA THR A 247 0.65 -10.47 8.29
C THR A 247 1.56 -10.39 7.08
N GLY A 248 2.13 -9.22 6.79
CA GLY A 248 2.99 -9.02 5.64
C GLY A 248 2.23 -9.09 4.31
N ALA A 249 0.93 -8.80 4.31
CA ALA A 249 0.08 -8.98 3.15
C ALA A 249 -0.81 -7.76 2.87
N TRP A 250 -1.17 -7.56 1.61
CA TRP A 250 -2.26 -6.65 1.24
C TRP A 250 -3.56 -7.20 1.82
N SER A 251 -4.25 -6.40 2.63
CA SER A 251 -5.61 -6.68 3.06
C SER A 251 -6.59 -6.61 1.87
N ASP A 252 -6.22 -5.82 0.85
CA ASP A 252 -7.01 -5.58 -0.34
C ASP A 252 -6.55 -6.42 -1.55
N SER A 253 -7.45 -7.20 -2.13
CA SER A 253 -7.18 -7.91 -3.39
C SER A 253 -6.94 -6.97 -4.58
N SER A 254 -7.50 -5.75 -4.54
CA SER A 254 -7.41 -4.71 -5.58
C SER A 254 -7.50 -3.32 -4.97
N ALA A 255 -7.16 -2.26 -5.70
CA ALA A 255 -7.37 -0.90 -5.23
C ALA A 255 -8.85 -0.66 -4.87
N VAL A 256 -9.09 -0.03 -3.73
CA VAL A 256 -10.44 0.29 -3.23
C VAL A 256 -10.73 1.75 -3.52
N ASN A 257 -11.89 2.04 -4.10
CA ASN A 257 -12.29 3.41 -4.39
C ASN A 257 -12.48 4.19 -3.09
N LEU A 258 -11.96 5.42 -3.08
CA LEU A 258 -12.17 6.35 -1.98
C LEU A 258 -13.06 7.52 -2.43
N THR A 259 -13.84 8.06 -1.51
CA THR A 259 -14.79 9.15 -1.79
C THR A 259 -14.63 10.31 -0.80
N ILE A 260 -14.81 11.53 -1.30
CA ILE A 260 -14.90 12.74 -0.48
C ILE A 260 -16.28 13.34 -0.68
N THR A 261 -17.02 13.53 0.42
CA THR A 261 -18.35 14.15 0.41
C THR A 261 -18.31 15.53 1.04
N LYS A 262 -18.88 16.53 0.38
CA LYS A 262 -19.01 17.90 0.89
C LYS A 262 -20.15 17.99 1.90
N SER A 263 -20.19 19.10 2.65
CA SER A 263 -21.25 19.38 3.63
C SER A 263 -22.67 19.43 3.04
N ASP A 264 -22.78 19.69 1.73
CA ASP A 264 -24.05 19.69 0.98
C ASP A 264 -24.48 18.28 0.50
N GLY A 265 -23.71 17.24 0.84
CA GLY A 265 -23.96 15.85 0.44
C GLY A 265 -23.47 15.47 -0.96
N THR A 266 -22.91 16.42 -1.73
CA THR A 266 -22.38 16.13 -3.06
C THR A 266 -20.92 15.67 -3.00
N GLN A 267 -20.49 14.88 -3.98
CA GLN A 267 -19.12 14.38 -4.07
C GLN A 267 -18.15 15.50 -4.49
N GLU A 268 -16.98 15.52 -3.88
CA GLU A 268 -15.86 16.36 -4.30
C GLU A 268 -14.91 15.57 -5.22
N LEU A 269 -14.57 16.17 -6.35
CA LEU A 269 -13.49 15.68 -7.21
C LEU A 269 -12.17 16.14 -6.61
N PHE A 270 -11.18 15.25 -6.61
CA PHE A 270 -9.87 15.52 -6.03
C PHE A 270 -8.80 14.73 -6.77
N VAL A 271 -7.57 15.22 -6.71
CA VAL A 271 -6.35 14.56 -7.16
C VAL A 271 -5.22 14.81 -6.18
N ASP A 272 -4.11 14.10 -6.36
CA ASP A 272 -2.85 14.25 -5.61
C ASP A 272 -3.05 14.19 -4.08
N PRO A 273 -3.52 13.04 -3.54
CA PRO A 273 -3.78 12.92 -2.13
C PRO A 273 -2.49 12.89 -1.32
N SER A 274 -2.44 13.62 -0.20
CA SER A 274 -1.39 13.51 0.81
C SER A 274 -1.99 13.28 2.20
N PRO A 275 -1.83 12.09 2.79
CA PRO A 275 -2.40 11.73 4.07
C PRO A 275 -1.56 12.21 5.26
N THR A 276 -2.25 12.54 6.35
CA THR A 276 -1.65 12.65 7.68
C THR A 276 -2.63 12.15 8.74
N LEU A 277 -2.18 12.02 9.99
CA LEU A 277 -3.04 11.66 11.11
C LEU A 277 -3.35 12.91 11.95
N ASP A 278 -4.60 13.01 12.41
CA ASP A 278 -4.95 13.96 13.46
C ASP A 278 -4.72 13.40 14.87
N GLU A 279 -5.00 14.21 15.88
CA GLU A 279 -4.80 13.87 17.30
C GLU A 279 -5.65 12.68 17.81
N ASN A 280 -6.59 12.17 17.02
CA ASN A 280 -7.43 11.02 17.32
C ASN A 280 -7.12 9.82 16.39
N ASP A 281 -5.92 9.77 15.79
CA ASP A 281 -5.48 8.73 14.84
C ASP A 281 -6.39 8.59 13.60
N LYS A 282 -7.08 9.67 13.25
CA LYS A 282 -7.94 9.71 12.09
C LYS A 282 -7.17 10.20 10.87
N ILE A 283 -7.36 9.54 9.73
CA ILE A 283 -6.71 9.97 8.50
C ILE A 283 -7.34 11.29 8.03
N VAL A 284 -6.49 12.28 7.75
CA VAL A 284 -6.83 13.53 7.10
C VAL A 284 -6.11 13.57 5.77
N LEU A 285 -6.86 13.62 4.67
CA LEU A 285 -6.31 13.73 3.33
C LEU A 285 -6.25 15.18 2.91
N PHE A 286 -5.06 15.68 2.57
CA PHE A 286 -4.87 16.91 1.81
C PHE A 286 -4.92 16.59 0.32
N TYR A 287 -5.46 17.48 -0.50
CA TYR A 287 -5.62 17.24 -1.93
C TYR A 287 -5.76 18.53 -2.73
N LEU A 288 -5.46 18.44 -4.02
CA LEU A 288 -5.87 19.44 -5.01
C LEU A 288 -7.32 19.18 -5.41
N VAL A 289 -8.16 20.24 -5.38
CA VAL A 289 -9.54 20.15 -5.89
C VAL A 289 -9.50 19.79 -7.38
N GLY A 290 -10.10 18.65 -7.70
CA GLY A 290 -10.16 18.09 -9.04
C GLY A 290 -11.13 18.85 -9.94
N SER A 291 -11.14 18.47 -11.23
CA SER A 291 -12.03 19.06 -12.23
C SER A 291 -12.83 17.98 -12.96
N ALA A 292 -13.98 18.36 -13.51
CA ALA A 292 -14.82 17.43 -14.26
C ALA A 292 -14.07 16.85 -15.47
N PRO A 293 -14.38 15.61 -15.91
CA PRO A 293 -13.76 15.05 -17.11
C PRO A 293 -13.87 15.99 -18.31
N GLY A 294 -12.77 16.15 -19.06
CA GLY A 294 -12.73 16.98 -20.27
C GLY A 294 -12.42 18.47 -20.05
N THR A 295 -12.19 18.93 -18.82
CA THR A 295 -11.84 20.35 -18.55
C THR A 295 -10.34 20.65 -18.63
N GLY A 296 -9.51 19.62 -18.84
CA GLY A 296 -8.05 19.71 -18.82
C GLY A 296 -7.44 19.13 -17.56
N ASP A 297 -6.12 19.31 -17.40
CA ASP A 297 -5.36 18.90 -16.24
C ASP A 297 -5.77 19.72 -15.00
N PRO A 298 -6.18 19.10 -13.87
CA PRO A 298 -6.50 19.80 -12.62
C PRO A 298 -5.41 20.74 -12.11
N ALA A 299 -4.13 20.49 -12.43
CA ALA A 299 -3.00 21.34 -12.05
C ALA A 299 -2.94 22.65 -12.86
N SER A 300 -3.53 22.68 -14.06
CA SER A 300 -3.49 23.80 -15.01
C SER A 300 -4.82 24.54 -15.09
N CYS A 301 -4.85 25.77 -15.61
CA CYS A 301 -6.13 26.44 -15.82
C CYS A 301 -7.04 25.69 -16.81
N PRO A 302 -8.38 25.78 -16.63
CA PRO A 302 -9.31 25.16 -17.56
C PRO A 302 -9.04 25.58 -19.01
N ILE A 303 -9.33 24.68 -19.95
CA ILE A 303 -9.11 24.92 -21.38
C ILE A 303 -9.68 26.29 -21.79
N GLY A 304 -8.85 27.12 -22.41
CA GLY A 304 -9.22 28.47 -22.87
C GLY A 304 -9.02 29.58 -21.83
N GLN A 305 -8.56 29.28 -20.62
CA GLN A 305 -8.21 30.26 -19.61
C GLN A 305 -6.69 30.30 -19.40
N SER A 306 -6.12 31.51 -19.34
CA SER A 306 -4.70 31.72 -19.03
C SER A 306 -4.45 31.95 -17.54
N THR A 307 -5.47 32.35 -16.78
CA THR A 307 -5.37 32.60 -15.34
C THR A 307 -6.54 32.00 -14.59
N CYS A 308 -6.31 31.54 -13.36
CA CYS A 308 -7.31 30.90 -12.53
C CYS A 308 -6.80 30.71 -11.09
N MET A 309 -7.71 30.39 -10.16
CA MET A 309 -7.36 29.96 -8.81
C MET A 309 -7.35 28.44 -8.72
N LYS A 310 -6.34 27.91 -8.02
CA LYS A 310 -6.26 26.53 -7.56
C LYS A 310 -6.51 26.48 -6.06
N TYR A 311 -7.23 25.45 -5.64
CA TYR A 311 -7.69 25.27 -4.27
C TYR A 311 -7.15 23.95 -3.74
N PHE A 312 -6.48 24.03 -2.61
CA PHE A 312 -5.97 22.87 -1.87
C PHE A 312 -6.80 22.74 -0.60
N ARG A 313 -7.39 21.57 -0.40
CA ARG A 313 -8.33 21.30 0.68
C ARG A 313 -7.88 20.11 1.50
N SER A 314 -8.57 19.88 2.61
CA SER A 314 -8.43 18.68 3.40
C SER A 314 -9.79 18.01 3.62
N ALA A 315 -9.79 16.71 3.83
CA ALA A 315 -10.97 15.94 4.19
C ALA A 315 -10.64 14.95 5.30
N SER A 316 -11.55 14.83 6.25
CA SER A 316 -11.41 13.95 7.40
C SER A 316 -12.13 12.63 7.15
N GLU A 317 -11.48 11.52 7.47
CA GLU A 317 -12.05 10.17 7.31
C GLU A 317 -13.46 10.03 7.92
N VAL A 318 -14.29 9.12 7.44
CA VAL A 318 -15.53 8.76 8.14
C VAL A 318 -15.20 7.61 9.08
N THR A 319 -15.57 7.72 10.36
CA THR A 319 -15.29 6.69 11.35
C THR A 319 -15.78 5.32 10.87
N GLY A 320 -14.90 4.31 10.94
CA GLY A 320 -15.20 2.94 10.48
C GLY A 320 -15.10 2.74 8.97
N SER A 321 -14.78 3.77 8.17
CA SER A 321 -14.59 3.61 6.72
C SER A 321 -13.23 3.01 6.35
N ASP A 322 -12.29 2.99 7.30
CA ASP A 322 -10.95 2.42 7.12
C ASP A 322 -10.24 2.99 5.88
N GLY A 323 -10.20 4.31 5.78
CA GLY A 323 -9.53 5.06 4.71
C GLY A 323 -10.30 5.13 3.38
N THR A 324 -11.57 4.70 3.31
CA THR A 324 -12.33 4.67 2.05
C THR A 324 -13.36 5.79 1.89
N SER A 325 -13.72 6.51 2.95
CA SER A 325 -14.69 7.59 2.88
C SER A 325 -14.26 8.77 3.74
N PHE A 326 -14.43 9.98 3.23
CA PHE A 326 -14.03 11.21 3.87
C PHE A 326 -15.11 12.28 3.74
N THR A 327 -15.17 13.19 4.71
CA THR A 327 -15.97 14.42 4.64
C THR A 327 -15.02 15.61 4.44
N ALA A 328 -15.28 16.43 3.43
CA ALA A 328 -14.49 17.63 3.16
C ALA A 328 -14.53 18.58 4.38
N ASP A 329 -13.36 19.01 4.82
CA ASP A 329 -13.26 19.99 5.90
C ASP A 329 -13.67 21.37 5.37
N SER A 330 -14.27 22.20 6.24
CA SER A 330 -14.69 23.54 5.83
C SER A 330 -13.51 24.44 5.48
N GLY A 331 -13.60 25.13 4.34
CA GLY A 331 -12.64 26.14 3.87
C GLY A 331 -11.42 25.56 3.15
N ASP A 332 -10.69 26.43 2.47
CA ASP A 332 -9.47 26.05 1.76
C ASP A 332 -8.26 26.05 2.72
N ARG A 333 -7.36 25.07 2.55
CA ARG A 333 -6.07 25.00 3.27
C ARG A 333 -5.08 25.96 2.65
N ALA A 334 -4.99 25.98 1.33
CA ALA A 334 -4.20 26.95 0.60
C ALA A 334 -4.85 27.26 -0.76
N THR A 335 -4.52 28.43 -1.30
CA THR A 335 -4.91 28.82 -2.66
C THR A 335 -3.72 29.32 -3.43
N VAL A 336 -3.64 28.97 -4.71
CA VAL A 336 -2.60 29.44 -5.63
C VAL A 336 -3.26 30.13 -6.82
N PHE A 337 -2.85 31.35 -7.13
CA PHE A 337 -3.26 32.05 -8.35
C PHE A 337 -2.27 31.70 -9.46
N LEU A 338 -2.77 31.10 -10.53
CA LEU A 338 -2.01 30.88 -11.76
C LEU A 338 -2.12 32.14 -12.60
N ASP A 339 -1.01 32.82 -12.85
CA ASP A 339 -0.95 34.11 -13.54
C ASP A 339 -0.72 33.98 -15.06
N GLY A 340 -0.56 32.75 -15.56
CA GLY A 340 -0.36 32.44 -16.97
C GLY A 340 1.03 32.78 -17.51
N SER A 341 1.96 33.18 -16.64
CA SER A 341 3.32 33.60 -17.02
C SER A 341 4.41 32.95 -16.17
N THR A 342 4.39 33.21 -14.86
CA THR A 342 5.41 32.74 -13.90
C THR A 342 4.93 31.49 -13.20
N ILE A 343 3.66 31.48 -12.80
CA ILE A 343 3.02 30.34 -12.14
C ILE A 343 1.90 29.87 -13.05
N ILE A 344 2.14 28.75 -13.75
CA ILE A 344 1.23 28.20 -14.75
C ILE A 344 0.57 26.87 -14.33
N THR A 345 1.12 26.22 -13.31
CA THR A 345 0.57 25.01 -12.70
C THR A 345 0.69 25.07 -11.18
N ALA A 346 -0.21 24.35 -10.49
CA ALA A 346 -0.07 24.08 -9.06
C ALA A 346 -0.70 22.72 -8.72
N SER A 347 0.05 21.84 -8.07
CA SER A 347 -0.35 20.44 -7.80
C SER A 347 0.41 19.84 -6.62
N ASP A 348 0.17 18.55 -6.37
CA ASP A 348 0.95 17.70 -5.48
C ASP A 348 1.20 18.34 -4.10
N PRO A 349 0.13 18.56 -3.30
CA PRO A 349 0.31 18.95 -1.93
C PRO A 349 1.03 17.86 -1.15
N ASP A 350 1.90 18.23 -0.22
CA ASP A 350 2.49 17.30 0.74
C ASP A 350 2.40 17.89 2.15
N ILE A 351 1.71 17.18 3.05
CA ILE A 351 1.43 17.62 4.42
C ILE A 351 2.30 16.85 5.42
N PHE A 352 3.02 17.59 6.25
CA PHE A 352 3.74 17.01 7.38
C PHE A 352 3.76 17.98 8.56
N ARG A 353 4.24 17.50 9.71
CA ARG A 353 4.32 18.31 10.94
C ARG A 353 5.78 18.48 11.36
N ASP A 354 6.15 19.70 11.72
CA ASP A 354 7.42 19.98 12.39
C ASP A 354 7.24 20.05 13.92
N ALA A 355 8.26 20.53 14.64
CA ALA A 355 8.20 20.63 16.10
C ALA A 355 7.03 21.50 16.63
N SER A 356 6.53 22.44 15.84
CA SER A 356 5.63 23.50 16.29
C SER A 356 4.36 23.68 15.46
N GLN A 357 4.38 23.29 14.18
CA GLN A 357 3.32 23.61 13.23
C GLN A 357 3.22 22.55 12.13
N TYR A 358 2.13 22.62 11.37
CA TYR A 358 1.96 21.88 10.12
C TYR A 358 2.61 22.65 8.98
N VAL A 359 3.23 21.91 8.08
CA VAL A 359 3.90 22.40 6.88
C VAL A 359 3.23 21.76 5.68
N LEU A 360 2.86 22.59 4.71
CA LEU A 360 2.27 22.17 3.45
C LEU A 360 3.18 22.62 2.31
N TYR A 361 3.73 21.66 1.58
CA TYR A 361 4.38 21.93 0.30
C TYR A 361 3.36 21.88 -0.83
N ILE A 362 3.57 22.70 -1.86
CA ILE A 362 2.80 22.71 -3.11
C ILE A 362 3.79 22.84 -4.26
N SER A 363 3.66 21.95 -5.25
CA SER A 363 4.40 22.01 -6.51
C SER A 363 3.86 23.14 -7.38
N LEU A 364 4.74 23.98 -7.93
CA LEU A 364 4.43 25.00 -8.94
C LEU A 364 5.18 24.70 -10.25
N GLY A 365 5.08 23.45 -10.73
CA GLY A 365 5.84 22.97 -11.88
C GLY A 365 7.24 22.55 -11.44
N PRO A 366 8.33 23.27 -11.79
CA PRO A 366 9.68 22.93 -11.36
C PRO A 366 10.07 23.55 -10.01
N SER A 367 9.13 24.05 -9.22
CA SER A 367 9.41 24.84 -8.02
C SER A 367 8.55 24.40 -6.84
N VAL A 368 9.05 24.54 -5.61
CA VAL A 368 8.30 24.23 -4.38
C VAL A 368 7.92 25.51 -3.65
N GLN A 369 6.63 25.67 -3.37
CA GLN A 369 6.11 26.70 -2.48
C GLN A 369 5.76 26.08 -1.12
N VAL A 370 6.12 26.75 -0.03
CA VAL A 370 5.87 26.27 1.33
C VAL A 370 4.89 27.17 2.07
N TYR A 371 3.96 26.52 2.76
CA TYR A 371 2.98 27.13 3.63
C TYR A 371 3.03 26.49 5.02
N THR A 372 2.56 27.21 6.03
CA THR A 372 2.52 26.75 7.42
C THR A 372 1.20 27.09 8.09
N SER A 373 0.77 26.25 9.03
CA SER A 373 -0.37 26.54 9.92
C SER A 373 -0.18 25.86 11.28
N THR A 374 -0.65 26.48 12.36
CA THR A 374 -0.70 25.84 13.68
C THR A 374 -1.91 24.92 13.84
N SER A 375 -2.84 24.92 12.88
CA SER A 375 -4.05 24.09 12.87
C SER A 375 -4.09 23.23 11.61
N LEU A 376 -4.24 21.91 11.79
CA LEU A 376 -4.29 20.94 10.69
C LEU A 376 -5.41 21.27 9.70
N ARG A 377 -6.57 21.71 10.20
CA ARG A 377 -7.75 22.08 9.40
C ARG A 377 -7.89 23.60 9.24
N GLY A 378 -6.82 24.35 9.54
CA GLY A 378 -6.79 25.81 9.40
C GLY A 378 -6.44 26.23 7.97
N SER A 379 -6.48 27.54 7.72
CA SER A 379 -5.83 28.10 6.54
C SER A 379 -4.32 28.16 6.77
N PHE A 380 -3.57 27.78 5.75
CA PHE A 380 -2.11 27.80 5.72
C PHE A 380 -1.63 29.08 5.05
N THR A 381 -0.57 29.66 5.57
CA THR A 381 0.01 30.91 5.07
C THR A 381 1.40 30.65 4.50
N LYS A 382 1.74 31.34 3.41
CA LYS A 382 3.09 31.25 2.84
C LYS A 382 4.13 31.68 3.86
N VAL A 383 5.26 30.99 3.91
CA VAL A 383 6.39 31.41 4.75
C VAL A 383 6.90 32.76 4.27
N SER A 384 6.70 33.80 5.08
CA SER A 384 6.85 35.20 4.67
C SER A 384 8.30 35.67 4.48
N SER A 385 9.27 34.95 5.05
CA SER A 385 10.70 35.25 4.84
C SER A 385 11.21 34.79 3.48
N LEU A 386 10.48 33.91 2.80
CA LEU A 386 10.75 33.50 1.44
C LEU A 386 10.01 34.40 0.46
N LEU A 387 10.67 34.80 -0.63
CA LEU A 387 10.02 35.55 -1.70
C LEU A 387 8.86 34.72 -2.25
N ASN A 388 7.62 35.20 -2.06
CA ASN A 388 6.40 34.48 -2.41
C ASN A 388 6.29 33.06 -1.82
N GLY A 389 6.92 32.78 -0.67
CA GLY A 389 6.89 31.43 -0.07
C GLY A 389 7.69 30.37 -0.84
N MET A 390 8.56 30.77 -1.78
CA MET A 390 9.30 29.82 -2.63
C MET A 390 10.47 29.18 -1.88
N LEU A 391 10.30 27.92 -1.49
CA LEU A 391 11.36 27.12 -0.86
C LEU A 391 12.42 26.76 -1.91
N SER A 392 12.03 26.46 -3.14
CA SER A 392 12.95 26.30 -4.26
C SER A 392 12.34 26.88 -5.53
N SER A 393 13.17 27.45 -6.41
CA SER A 393 12.71 28.12 -7.63
C SER A 393 13.41 27.53 -8.85
N ASN A 394 12.64 27.09 -9.84
CA ASN A 394 13.12 26.40 -11.05
C ASN A 394 13.99 25.17 -10.75
N PHE A 395 13.82 24.59 -9.58
CA PHE A 395 14.44 23.35 -9.16
C PHE A 395 13.58 22.64 -8.12
N GLY A 396 13.32 21.35 -8.33
CA GLY A 396 12.49 20.52 -7.46
C GLY A 396 11.00 20.80 -7.68
N GLY A 397 10.35 19.91 -8.44
CA GLY A 397 8.95 20.08 -8.84
C GLY A 397 7.97 19.59 -7.79
N ILE A 398 7.57 18.33 -7.92
CA ILE A 398 6.75 17.59 -6.96
C ILE A 398 7.55 17.26 -5.69
N PRO A 399 7.15 17.79 -4.52
CA PRO A 399 7.87 17.63 -3.26
C PRO A 399 7.28 16.55 -2.35
N ALA A 400 8.11 16.04 -1.43
CA ALA A 400 7.68 15.40 -0.19
C ALA A 400 8.54 15.87 0.98
N GLY A 401 7.94 16.03 2.15
CA GLY A 401 8.56 16.65 3.31
C GLY A 401 8.57 15.77 4.56
N HIS A 402 9.64 15.88 5.33
CA HIS A 402 9.72 15.32 6.67
C HIS A 402 10.49 16.26 7.60
N TYR A 403 10.10 16.30 8.86
CA TYR A 403 10.89 16.92 9.91
C TYR A 403 11.42 15.84 10.86
N ASP A 404 12.74 15.63 10.84
CA ASP A 404 13.39 14.69 11.74
C ASP A 404 13.64 15.37 13.09
N ALA A 405 12.82 15.03 14.08
CA ALA A 405 12.91 15.60 15.42
C ALA A 405 14.23 15.27 16.15
N ALA A 406 14.90 14.18 15.78
CA ALA A 406 16.17 13.78 16.40
C ALA A 406 17.31 14.75 16.04
N THR A 407 17.35 15.20 14.79
CA THR A 407 18.37 16.14 14.30
C THR A 407 17.89 17.59 14.23
N GLY A 408 16.58 17.81 14.36
CA GLY A 408 15.94 19.11 14.18
C GLY A 408 16.07 19.63 12.76
N LYS A 409 16.11 18.73 11.76
CA LYS A 409 16.29 19.06 10.34
C LYS A 409 15.05 18.72 9.53
N TYR A 410 14.83 19.51 8.49
CA TYR A 410 13.86 19.22 7.45
C TYR A 410 14.54 18.42 6.35
N TRP A 411 13.85 17.40 5.87
CA TRP A 411 14.19 16.59 4.71
C TRP A 411 13.18 16.94 3.63
N THR A 412 13.65 17.57 2.55
CA THR A 412 12.83 17.92 1.40
C THR A 412 13.23 17.04 0.24
N TYR A 413 12.38 16.08 -0.09
CA TYR A 413 12.47 15.31 -1.31
C TYR A 413 11.80 16.07 -2.43
N VAL A 414 12.36 15.97 -3.63
CA VAL A 414 11.75 16.49 -4.85
C VAL A 414 12.00 15.52 -5.99
N HIS A 415 11.02 15.34 -6.88
CA HIS A 415 11.33 14.77 -8.18
C HIS A 415 11.98 15.85 -9.09
N THR A 416 12.90 15.48 -9.96
CA THR A 416 13.50 16.38 -10.94
C THR A 416 14.10 15.60 -12.10
N GLN A 417 14.56 16.31 -13.14
CA GLN A 417 15.22 15.70 -14.29
C GLN A 417 16.74 15.70 -14.12
N GLU A 418 17.36 14.52 -14.26
CA GLU A 418 18.81 14.32 -14.30
C GLU A 418 19.16 13.44 -15.50
N GLY A 419 19.98 13.95 -16.43
CA GLY A 419 20.38 13.17 -17.62
C GLY A 419 19.21 12.75 -18.51
N GLY A 420 18.13 13.54 -18.55
CA GLY A 420 16.91 13.25 -19.32
C GLY A 420 15.97 12.24 -18.66
N LYS A 421 16.19 11.91 -17.38
CA LYS A 421 15.37 10.96 -16.61
C LYS A 421 14.88 11.60 -15.33
N SER A 422 13.68 11.22 -14.92
CA SER A 422 13.13 11.67 -13.65
C SER A 422 13.77 10.89 -12.50
N VAL A 423 14.27 11.61 -11.50
CA VAL A 423 14.89 11.09 -10.28
C VAL A 423 14.33 11.80 -9.05
N ILE A 424 14.40 11.17 -7.88
CA ILE A 424 14.07 11.81 -6.60
C ILE A 424 15.37 12.25 -5.94
N ARG A 425 15.40 13.49 -5.45
CA ARG A 425 16.55 14.10 -4.77
C ARG A 425 16.14 14.62 -3.40
N LEU A 426 17.07 14.57 -2.45
CA LEU A 426 16.90 15.00 -1.07
C LEU A 426 17.76 16.23 -0.78
N ALA A 427 17.19 17.24 -0.13
CA ALA A 427 17.92 18.28 0.59
C ALA A 427 17.64 18.16 2.10
N VAL A 428 18.70 18.13 2.90
CA VAL A 428 18.62 18.20 4.37
C VAL A 428 18.99 19.61 4.81
N HIS A 429 18.08 20.29 5.50
CA HIS A 429 18.25 21.70 5.86
C HIS A 429 17.64 22.04 7.22
N SER A 430 17.95 23.24 7.73
CA SER A 430 17.71 23.58 9.13
C SER A 430 16.47 24.43 9.37
N ASN A 431 15.88 25.00 8.31
CA ASN A 431 14.75 25.92 8.42
C ASN A 431 14.04 26.07 7.08
N LEU A 432 12.77 26.46 7.14
CA LEU A 432 11.95 26.78 5.96
C LEU A 432 12.03 28.28 5.59
N ASN A 433 12.95 29.04 6.19
CA ASN A 433 13.03 30.48 6.04
C ASN A 433 14.04 30.93 4.97
N SER A 434 14.78 29.99 4.39
CA SER A 434 15.82 30.23 3.38
C SER A 434 15.56 29.36 2.16
N SER A 435 15.65 29.93 0.95
CA SER A 435 15.46 29.16 -0.28
C SER A 435 16.59 28.13 -0.47
N LEU A 436 16.23 26.95 -0.96
CA LEU A 436 17.10 25.88 -1.37
C LEU A 436 17.50 26.05 -2.84
N THR A 437 18.75 25.71 -3.12
CA THR A 437 19.36 25.72 -4.44
C THR A 437 19.65 24.31 -4.92
N ALA A 438 19.76 24.12 -6.25
CA ALA A 438 20.01 22.82 -6.86
C ALA A 438 21.23 22.06 -6.29
N SER A 439 22.28 22.78 -5.87
CA SER A 439 23.50 22.20 -5.31
C SER A 439 23.32 21.61 -3.90
N GLN A 440 22.21 21.92 -3.22
CA GLN A 440 21.91 21.37 -1.89
C GLN A 440 21.19 20.02 -1.96
N PHE A 441 20.74 19.63 -3.15
CA PHE A 441 20.03 18.38 -3.36
C PHE A 441 20.98 17.28 -3.82
N ILE A 442 20.81 16.08 -3.27
CA ILE A 442 21.52 14.87 -3.70
C ILE A 442 20.54 13.85 -4.26
N THR A 443 20.90 13.16 -5.34
CA THR A 443 20.06 12.10 -5.90
C THR A 443 20.02 10.91 -4.95
N THR A 444 18.81 10.55 -4.50
CA THR A 444 18.58 9.52 -3.48
C THR A 444 17.80 8.33 -4.04
N VAL A 445 16.95 8.56 -5.04
CA VAL A 445 16.27 7.48 -5.78
C VAL A 445 16.41 7.72 -7.28
N SER A 446 16.88 6.70 -7.98
CA SER A 446 16.90 6.62 -9.44
C SER A 446 16.47 5.22 -9.86
N GLY A 447 16.00 5.04 -11.10
CA GLY A 447 15.59 3.72 -11.60
C GLY A 447 16.67 2.65 -11.41
N SER A 448 17.93 2.94 -11.71
CA SER A 448 19.05 2.02 -11.47
C SER A 448 19.39 1.86 -9.99
N GLY A 449 19.36 2.95 -9.22
CA GLY A 449 19.70 2.92 -7.80
C GLY A 449 18.71 2.12 -6.94
N ILE A 450 17.46 2.02 -7.39
CA ILE A 450 16.39 1.32 -6.69
C ILE A 450 16.03 -0.04 -7.34
N GLY A 451 16.85 -0.51 -8.29
CA GLY A 451 16.74 -1.85 -8.88
C GLY A 451 15.71 -2.02 -10.01
N LEU A 452 15.10 -0.94 -10.52
CA LEU A 452 14.13 -0.99 -11.63
C LEU A 452 14.80 -1.00 -13.01
N GLY A 453 16.03 -0.47 -13.09
CA GLY A 453 16.80 -0.41 -14.33
C GLY A 453 17.05 1.02 -14.79
N ALA A 454 18.04 1.18 -15.68
CA ALA A 454 18.59 2.48 -16.00
C ALA A 454 17.64 3.39 -16.82
N SER A 455 16.61 2.85 -17.48
CA SER A 455 15.66 3.64 -18.28
C SER A 455 14.49 4.20 -17.48
N TYR A 456 14.22 3.66 -16.28
CA TYR A 456 13.07 4.04 -15.48
C TYR A 456 13.15 5.50 -15.01
N HIS A 457 12.02 6.19 -15.16
CA HIS A 457 11.70 7.44 -14.48
C HIS A 457 11.11 7.11 -13.10
N VAL A 458 11.54 7.80 -12.05
CA VAL A 458 11.00 7.69 -10.68
C VAL A 458 10.52 9.06 -10.20
N GLU A 459 9.27 9.15 -9.77
CA GLU A 459 8.53 10.42 -9.68
C GLU A 459 7.50 10.44 -8.55
N SER A 460 7.09 11.65 -8.17
CA SER A 460 6.10 11.93 -7.12
C SER A 460 6.35 11.14 -5.83
N PRO A 461 7.42 11.46 -5.08
CA PRO A 461 7.63 10.85 -3.78
C PRO A 461 6.48 11.23 -2.83
N GLY A 462 6.09 10.30 -1.96
CA GLY A 462 5.32 10.52 -0.74
C GLY A 462 6.05 9.84 0.41
N PHE A 463 6.05 10.41 1.61
CA PHE A 463 6.92 9.99 2.71
C PHE A 463 6.12 9.65 3.98
N ALA A 464 6.47 8.54 4.64
CA ALA A 464 5.93 8.21 5.96
C ALA A 464 6.98 7.67 6.93
N LEU A 465 6.70 7.88 8.22
CA LEU A 465 7.35 7.13 9.28
C LEU A 465 6.71 5.75 9.40
N ASN A 466 7.54 4.71 9.50
CA ASN A 466 7.11 3.35 9.77
C ASN A 466 6.93 3.10 11.28
N VAL A 467 6.17 3.97 11.94
CA VAL A 467 5.86 3.85 13.37
C VAL A 467 4.36 3.63 13.56
N PRO A 468 3.94 2.78 14.52
CA PRO A 468 2.53 2.51 14.79
C PRO A 468 1.73 3.76 15.14
#